data_AF-A0A351MGU5-F1
#
_entry.id   AF-A0A351MGU5-F1
#
_cell.length_a   1.000
_cell.length_b   1.000
_cell.length_c   1.000
_cell.angle_alpha   90.00
_cell.angle_beta   90.00
_cell.angle_gamma   90.00
#
_symmetry.space_group_name_H-M   'P 1'
#
loop_
_entity.id
_entity.type
_entity.pdbx_description
1 polymer ?
#
loop_
_entity_poly.entity_id
_entity_poly.type
_entity_poly.pdbx_seq_one_letter_code
_entity_poly.pdbx_strand_id
1 'polypeptide(L)'
;CLDQCTHADDPPELQETAVARTIAWARRCRRTFDDLLAQRSADDRPRPLLFAVVQGGADLALRRRCCEALLEIGFDGYGYGGWPLDGEGNLLLDALALVRELVPATLPLHALGVGHPLSLVDAAALGYGLFDCALPTRDARRGRVYQQVSPPVAGQRDWLRMLFLTDERYIRDTAPIQDDCDCPTCTRYPRGYLHHLYRADEPTFQRLCTLHNLRFLTRLTAALR
;
A
#
# COMPACT_ATOMS: atom_id res chain seq x y z
N CYS A 1 -14.42 -7.44 1.78
CA CYS A 1 -15.63 -7.80 1.01
C CYS A 1 -15.29 -7.88 -0.45
N LEU A 2 -16.11 -8.57 -1.25
CA LEU A 2 -15.99 -8.49 -2.71
C LEU A 2 -16.40 -7.10 -3.19
N ASP A 3 -15.66 -6.60 -4.18
CA ASP A 3 -15.84 -5.33 -4.83
C ASP A 3 -15.53 -5.45 -6.32
N GLN A 4 -15.83 -4.39 -7.09
CA GLN A 4 -15.41 -4.29 -8.47
C GLN A 4 -14.39 -3.17 -8.61
N CYS A 5 -13.14 -3.55 -8.90
CA CYS A 5 -12.06 -2.61 -9.16
C CYS A 5 -12.20 -1.96 -10.54
N THR A 6 -11.95 -0.66 -10.61
CA THR A 6 -11.87 0.16 -11.82
C THR A 6 -10.57 0.98 -11.82
N HIS A 7 -10.12 1.38 -13.00
CA HIS A 7 -9.09 2.41 -13.14
C HIS A 7 -9.67 3.78 -12.77
N ALA A 8 -8.84 4.75 -12.36
CA ALA A 8 -9.30 6.10 -12.02
C ALA A 8 -9.98 6.81 -13.21
N ASP A 9 -9.42 6.59 -14.41
CA ASP A 9 -9.83 7.21 -15.67
C ASP A 9 -10.86 6.38 -16.47
N ASP A 10 -11.39 5.29 -15.90
CA ASP A 10 -12.44 4.53 -16.55
C ASP A 10 -13.69 5.40 -16.78
N PRO A 11 -14.47 5.15 -17.86
CA PRO A 11 -15.65 5.96 -18.18
C PRO A 11 -16.64 6.08 -17.00
N PRO A 12 -17.31 7.24 -16.83
CA PRO A 12 -18.22 7.47 -15.70
C PRO A 12 -19.29 6.38 -15.52
N GLU A 13 -19.86 5.88 -16.62
CA GLU A 13 -20.87 4.81 -16.62
C GLU A 13 -20.33 3.49 -16.02
N LEU A 14 -19.04 3.19 -16.28
CA LEU A 14 -18.37 2.03 -15.72
C LEU A 14 -18.11 2.22 -14.22
N GLN A 15 -17.70 3.42 -13.80
CA GLN A 15 -17.54 3.77 -12.38
C GLN A 15 -18.85 3.64 -11.61
N GLU A 16 -19.94 4.18 -12.16
CA GLU A 16 -21.27 4.08 -11.56
C GLU A 16 -21.72 2.64 -11.38
N THR A 17 -21.56 1.84 -12.43
CA THR A 17 -21.89 0.41 -12.42
C THR A 17 -21.05 -0.34 -11.39
N ALA A 18 -19.76 -0.05 -11.31
CA ALA A 18 -18.84 -0.66 -10.35
C ALA A 18 -19.19 -0.30 -8.90
N VAL A 19 -19.54 0.96 -8.63
CA VAL A 19 -19.99 1.41 -7.30
C VAL A 19 -21.29 0.71 -6.92
N ALA A 20 -22.29 0.68 -7.80
CA ALA A 20 -23.57 0.02 -7.54
C ALA A 20 -23.38 -1.48 -7.25
N ARG A 21 -22.53 -2.16 -8.04
CA ARG A 21 -22.20 -3.57 -7.86
C ARG A 21 -21.45 -3.82 -6.55
N THR A 22 -20.48 -2.98 -6.22
CA THR A 22 -19.70 -3.05 -4.98
C THR A 22 -20.61 -2.93 -3.76
N ILE A 23 -21.55 -1.98 -3.73
CA ILE A 23 -22.51 -1.83 -2.63
C ILE A 23 -23.41 -3.08 -2.52
N ALA A 24 -23.93 -3.57 -3.64
CA ALA A 24 -24.78 -4.77 -3.64
C ALA A 24 -24.04 -6.02 -3.14
N TRP A 25 -22.77 -6.19 -3.55
CA TRP A 25 -21.92 -7.27 -3.07
C TRP A 25 -21.50 -7.11 -1.61
N ALA A 26 -21.23 -5.89 -1.16
CA ALA A 26 -20.92 -5.60 0.24
C ALA A 26 -22.08 -6.01 1.17
N ARG A 27 -23.34 -5.71 0.80
CA ARG A 27 -24.52 -6.16 1.56
C ARG A 27 -24.60 -7.69 1.65
N ARG A 28 -24.32 -8.38 0.55
CA ARG A 28 -24.29 -9.86 0.52
C ARG A 28 -23.16 -10.41 1.37
N CYS A 29 -21.98 -9.81 1.31
CA CYS A 29 -20.82 -10.21 2.10
C CYS A 29 -21.09 -10.03 3.60
N ARG A 30 -21.67 -8.89 4.01
CA ARG A 30 -22.03 -8.62 5.41
C ARG A 30 -22.94 -9.70 5.97
N ARG A 31 -24.09 -9.94 5.31
CA ARG A 31 -25.04 -10.98 5.74
C ARG A 31 -24.41 -12.36 5.80
N THR A 32 -23.71 -12.75 4.74
CA THR A 32 -23.06 -14.07 4.67
C THR A 32 -22.01 -14.23 5.79
N PHE A 33 -21.24 -13.18 6.07
CA PHE A 33 -20.26 -13.21 7.15
C PHE A 33 -20.93 -13.36 8.52
N ASP A 34 -22.04 -12.66 8.76
CA ASP A 34 -22.79 -12.76 10.02
C ASP A 34 -23.39 -14.16 10.21
N ASP A 35 -23.98 -14.73 9.16
CA ASP A 35 -24.54 -16.08 9.18
C ASP A 35 -23.46 -17.12 9.49
N LEU A 36 -22.28 -17.00 8.86
CA LEU A 36 -21.14 -17.89 9.11
C LEU A 36 -20.55 -17.69 10.51
N LEU A 37 -20.54 -16.44 11.01
CA LEU A 37 -20.05 -16.15 12.34
C LEU A 37 -20.99 -16.74 13.41
N ALA A 38 -22.30 -16.71 13.20
CA ALA A 38 -23.28 -17.32 14.10
C ALA A 38 -23.18 -18.85 14.16
N GLN A 39 -22.68 -19.49 13.10
CA GLN A 39 -22.45 -20.94 13.04
C GLN A 39 -21.11 -21.35 13.65
N ARG A 40 -20.22 -20.39 13.91
CA ARG A 40 -18.89 -20.68 14.42
C ARG A 40 -18.99 -21.12 15.88
N SER A 41 -18.42 -22.28 16.19
CA SER A 41 -18.28 -22.75 17.57
C SER A 41 -17.48 -21.74 18.39
N ALA A 42 -17.86 -21.55 19.66
CA ALA A 42 -17.08 -20.77 20.62
C ALA A 42 -15.75 -21.51 20.91
N ASP A 43 -14.73 -21.23 20.11
CA ASP A 43 -13.33 -21.53 20.42
C ASP A 43 -12.60 -20.26 20.83
N ASP A 44 -11.43 -20.41 21.45
CA ASP A 44 -10.61 -19.28 21.90
C ASP A 44 -9.99 -18.45 20.74
N ARG A 45 -10.32 -18.73 19.48
CA ARG A 45 -9.77 -17.97 18.35
C ARG A 45 -10.52 -16.65 18.20
N PRO A 46 -9.83 -15.52 17.94
CA PRO A 46 -10.48 -14.22 17.77
C PRO A 46 -11.49 -14.23 16.61
N ARG A 47 -12.49 -13.35 16.71
CA ARG A 47 -13.42 -13.07 15.61
C ARG A 47 -12.63 -12.52 14.41
N PRO A 48 -12.87 -12.99 13.17
CA PRO A 48 -12.24 -12.38 12.01
C PRO A 48 -12.81 -10.96 11.82
N LEU A 49 -12.05 -10.09 11.17
CA LEU A 49 -12.53 -8.76 10.81
C LEU A 49 -13.02 -8.75 9.37
N LEU A 50 -14.07 -7.98 9.09
CA LEU A 50 -14.62 -7.77 7.76
C LEU A 50 -14.45 -6.31 7.34
N PHE A 51 -13.67 -6.10 6.27
CA PHE A 51 -13.44 -4.77 5.70
C PHE A 51 -14.30 -4.55 4.46
N ALA A 52 -14.81 -3.33 4.29
CA ALA A 52 -15.41 -2.87 3.04
C ALA A 52 -14.37 -2.18 2.15
N VAL A 53 -14.67 -2.04 0.86
CA VAL A 53 -13.78 -1.41 -0.12
C VAL A 53 -14.56 -0.30 -0.80
N VAL A 54 -14.13 0.94 -0.58
CA VAL A 54 -14.73 2.13 -1.19
C VAL A 54 -14.22 2.24 -2.63
N GLN A 55 -15.15 2.29 -3.58
CA GLN A 55 -14.89 2.46 -5.01
C GLN A 55 -15.39 3.84 -5.50
N GLY A 56 -15.18 4.15 -6.78
CA GLY A 56 -15.65 5.40 -7.40
C GLY A 56 -14.61 6.12 -8.26
N GLY A 57 -13.45 5.50 -8.54
CA GLY A 57 -12.40 6.10 -9.35
C GLY A 57 -11.94 7.45 -8.79
N ALA A 58 -11.75 8.42 -9.69
CA ALA A 58 -11.45 9.83 -9.37
C ALA A 58 -12.70 10.68 -9.07
N ASP A 59 -13.92 10.15 -9.25
CA ASP A 59 -15.16 10.89 -9.02
C ASP A 59 -15.48 10.95 -7.51
N LEU A 60 -15.36 12.15 -6.93
CA LEU A 60 -15.60 12.40 -5.51
C LEU A 60 -17.06 12.18 -5.10
N ALA A 61 -18.03 12.43 -5.98
CA ALA A 61 -19.44 12.19 -5.68
C ALA A 61 -19.74 10.69 -5.62
N LEU A 62 -19.18 9.92 -6.56
CA LEU A 62 -19.29 8.45 -6.54
C LEU A 62 -18.57 7.83 -5.35
N ARG A 63 -17.37 8.33 -5.01
CA ARG A 63 -16.64 7.95 -3.80
C ARG A 63 -17.45 8.18 -2.53
N ARG A 64 -18.04 9.38 -2.38
CA ARG A 64 -18.91 9.73 -1.25
C ARG A 64 -20.10 8.79 -1.15
N ARG A 65 -20.84 8.61 -2.26
CA ARG A 65 -21.99 7.72 -2.35
C ARG A 65 -21.64 6.28 -1.97
N CYS A 66 -20.50 5.77 -2.44
CA CYS A 66 -20.02 4.44 -2.10
C CYS A 66 -19.68 4.34 -0.61
N CYS A 67 -18.92 5.30 -0.08
CA CYS A 67 -18.48 5.30 1.31
C CYS A 67 -19.67 5.38 2.28
N GLU A 68 -20.61 6.30 2.07
CA GLU A 68 -21.80 6.46 2.92
C GLU A 68 -22.66 5.19 2.92
N ALA A 69 -22.90 4.58 1.75
CA ALA A 69 -23.64 3.31 1.66
C ALA A 69 -22.92 2.16 2.37
N LEU A 70 -21.59 2.11 2.36
CA LEU A 70 -20.81 1.10 3.07
C LEU A 70 -20.79 1.35 4.59
N LEU A 71 -20.80 2.62 5.02
CA LEU A 71 -20.92 3.00 6.43
C LEU A 71 -22.28 2.59 7.00
N GLU A 72 -23.36 2.79 6.24
CA GLU A 72 -24.71 2.34 6.62
C GLU A 72 -24.79 0.82 6.84
N ILE A 73 -24.05 0.04 6.03
CA ILE A 73 -24.03 -1.43 6.15
C ILE A 73 -23.24 -1.90 7.39
N GLY A 74 -22.16 -1.20 7.75
CA GLY A 74 -21.35 -1.50 8.94
C GLY A 74 -20.25 -2.55 8.73
N PHE A 75 -19.00 -2.14 8.94
CA PHE A 75 -17.80 -2.99 8.80
C PHE A 75 -16.77 -2.69 9.89
N ASP A 76 -15.81 -3.60 10.04
CA ASP A 76 -14.72 -3.48 11.03
C ASP A 76 -13.60 -2.54 10.56
N GLY A 77 -13.63 -2.14 9.29
CA GLY A 77 -12.65 -1.27 8.66
C GLY A 77 -13.00 -0.99 7.20
N TYR A 78 -12.35 0.02 6.63
CA TYR A 78 -12.65 0.50 5.28
C TYR A 78 -11.37 0.64 4.46
N GLY A 79 -11.38 0.08 3.26
CA GLY A 79 -10.30 0.20 2.29
C GLY A 79 -10.60 1.28 1.27
N TYR A 80 -9.60 2.09 0.93
CA TYR A 80 -9.60 2.85 -0.30
C TYR A 80 -9.26 1.89 -1.45
N GLY A 81 -10.26 1.51 -2.24
CA GLY A 81 -10.09 0.61 -3.38
C GLY A 81 -10.05 1.31 -4.73
N GLY A 82 -9.89 0.51 -5.79
CA GLY A 82 -9.68 0.98 -7.16
C GLY A 82 -8.20 1.29 -7.41
N TRP A 83 -7.88 1.71 -8.64
CA TRP A 83 -6.53 2.17 -8.94
C TRP A 83 -6.24 3.50 -8.21
N PRO A 84 -5.21 3.58 -7.35
CA PRO A 84 -5.01 4.74 -6.47
C PRO A 84 -4.31 5.91 -7.15
N LEU A 85 -3.87 5.75 -8.40
CA LEU A 85 -3.12 6.75 -9.13
C LEU A 85 -3.95 7.32 -10.30
N ASP A 86 -3.66 8.54 -10.71
CA ASP A 86 -4.12 9.09 -12.00
C ASP A 86 -3.27 8.55 -13.17
N GLY A 87 -3.61 8.97 -14.40
CA GLY A 87 -2.87 8.63 -15.62
C GLY A 87 -1.40 9.09 -15.62
N GLU A 88 -1.06 10.08 -14.81
CA GLU A 88 0.29 10.62 -14.63
C GLU A 88 1.07 9.93 -13.48
N GLY A 89 0.42 9.03 -12.74
CA GLY A 89 1.01 8.29 -11.62
C GLY A 89 1.03 9.04 -10.30
N ASN A 90 0.28 10.14 -10.16
CA ASN A 90 0.11 10.83 -8.89
C ASN A 90 -0.96 10.15 -8.05
N LEU A 91 -0.79 10.17 -6.73
CA LEU A 91 -1.78 9.65 -5.80
C LEU A 91 -3.01 10.56 -5.81
N LEU A 92 -4.21 9.96 -5.85
CA LEU A 92 -5.49 10.67 -5.79
C LEU A 92 -5.78 11.21 -4.38
N LEU A 93 -5.00 12.19 -3.92
CA LEU A 93 -5.04 12.69 -2.54
C LEU A 93 -6.42 13.19 -2.13
N ASP A 94 -7.14 13.89 -3.01
CA ASP A 94 -8.48 14.40 -2.72
C ASP A 94 -9.47 13.26 -2.45
N ALA A 95 -9.38 12.16 -3.20
CA ALA A 95 -10.22 10.99 -3.00
C ALA A 95 -9.87 10.25 -1.70
N LEU A 96 -8.58 10.13 -1.37
CA LEU A 96 -8.14 9.55 -0.09
C LEU A 96 -8.62 10.40 1.10
N ALA A 97 -8.48 11.73 1.00
CA ALA A 97 -8.88 12.70 2.02
C ALA A 97 -10.39 12.66 2.26
N LEU A 98 -11.20 12.61 1.19
CA LEU A 98 -12.65 12.45 1.29
C LEU A 98 -13.04 11.17 2.04
N VAL A 99 -12.42 10.04 1.72
CA VAL A 99 -12.70 8.77 2.42
C VAL A 99 -12.31 8.86 3.89
N ARG A 100 -11.19 9.53 4.22
CA ARG A 100 -10.81 9.77 5.62
C ARG A 100 -11.82 10.64 6.35
N GLU A 101 -12.29 11.71 5.72
CA GLU A 101 -13.29 12.64 6.29
C GLU A 101 -14.59 11.89 6.63
N LEU A 102 -15.04 11.01 5.74
CA LEU A 102 -16.29 10.27 5.88
C LEU A 102 -16.22 9.12 6.89
N VAL A 103 -15.11 8.38 6.91
CA VAL A 103 -14.98 7.20 7.79
C VAL A 103 -14.67 7.66 9.22
N PRO A 104 -15.39 7.18 10.25
CA PRO A 104 -15.07 7.50 11.64
C PRO A 104 -13.63 7.19 12.04
N ALA A 105 -12.99 8.07 12.80
CA ALA A 105 -11.59 7.92 13.22
C ALA A 105 -11.31 6.66 14.05
N THR A 106 -12.33 6.11 14.70
CA THR A 106 -12.25 4.84 15.46
C THR A 106 -12.13 3.61 14.57
N LEU A 107 -12.39 3.74 13.26
CA LEU A 107 -12.33 2.64 12.31
C LEU A 107 -11.03 2.72 11.48
N PRO A 108 -10.33 1.58 11.32
CA PRO A 108 -9.09 1.53 10.56
C PRO A 108 -9.32 1.78 9.07
N LEU A 109 -8.39 2.52 8.46
CA LEU A 109 -8.32 2.70 7.02
C LEU A 109 -7.16 1.94 6.40
N HIS A 110 -7.48 1.28 5.28
CA HIS A 110 -6.55 0.52 4.46
C HIS A 110 -6.37 1.18 3.10
N ALA A 111 -5.16 1.64 2.78
CA ALA A 111 -4.83 2.15 1.46
C ALA A 111 -4.42 0.98 0.55
N LEU A 112 -5.37 0.43 -0.20
CA LEU A 112 -5.15 -0.77 -1.01
C LEU A 112 -4.22 -0.45 -2.19
N GLY A 113 -3.17 -1.25 -2.36
CA GLY A 113 -2.23 -1.10 -3.47
C GLY A 113 -1.27 0.09 -3.36
N VAL A 114 -1.30 0.85 -2.27
CA VAL A 114 -0.38 1.97 -2.01
C VAL A 114 0.88 1.47 -1.31
N GLY A 115 2.03 1.56 -1.97
CA GLY A 115 3.30 1.21 -1.33
C GLY A 115 4.56 1.80 -1.94
N HIS A 116 4.46 2.76 -2.86
CA HIS A 116 5.60 3.63 -3.13
C HIS A 116 5.87 4.47 -1.87
N PRO A 117 7.12 4.61 -1.38
CA PRO A 117 7.38 5.26 -0.10
C PRO A 117 6.84 6.69 0.01
N LEU A 118 6.89 7.46 -1.08
CA LEU A 118 6.29 8.81 -1.14
C LEU A 118 4.77 8.77 -0.91
N SER A 119 4.05 7.98 -1.71
CA SER A 119 2.60 7.82 -1.61
C SER A 119 2.16 7.26 -0.25
N LEU A 120 2.98 6.41 0.35
CA LEU A 120 2.73 5.87 1.68
C LEU A 120 2.79 6.96 2.74
N VAL A 121 3.81 7.83 2.71
CA VAL A 121 3.92 8.98 3.64
C VAL A 121 2.75 9.94 3.47
N ASP A 122 2.37 10.24 2.22
CA ASP A 122 1.24 11.13 1.94
C ASP A 122 -0.09 10.56 2.45
N ALA A 123 -0.36 9.28 2.19
CA ALA A 123 -1.56 8.61 2.68
C ALA A 123 -1.56 8.44 4.21
N ALA A 124 -0.40 8.18 4.83
CA ALA A 124 -0.26 8.11 6.29
C ALA A 124 -0.56 9.46 6.95
N ALA A 125 -0.11 10.57 6.35
CA ALA A 125 -0.45 11.92 6.82
C ALA A 125 -1.96 12.23 6.75
N LEU A 126 -2.69 11.56 5.85
CA LEU A 126 -4.16 11.58 5.80
C LEU A 126 -4.82 10.60 6.81
N GLY A 127 -4.07 9.90 7.66
CA GLY A 127 -4.63 9.00 8.68
C GLY A 127 -4.97 7.59 8.18
N TYR A 128 -4.32 7.12 7.10
CA TYR A 128 -4.32 5.71 6.72
C TYR A 128 -3.26 4.94 7.51
N GLY A 129 -3.63 3.79 8.08
CA GLY A 129 -2.76 3.02 8.98
C GLY A 129 -2.36 1.63 8.46
N LEU A 130 -3.06 1.14 7.43
CA LEU A 130 -2.80 -0.16 6.79
C LEU A 130 -2.50 0.05 5.31
N PHE A 131 -1.52 -0.70 4.80
CA PHE A 131 -0.99 -0.59 3.43
C PHE A 131 -0.60 -1.96 2.91
N ASP A 132 -0.77 -2.18 1.62
CA ASP A 132 -0.26 -3.35 0.91
C ASP A 132 0.24 -2.94 -0.49
N CYS A 133 1.35 -3.55 -0.94
CA CYS A 133 1.85 -3.34 -2.29
C CYS A 133 2.88 -4.38 -2.69
N ALA A 134 2.83 -4.84 -3.94
CA ALA A 134 3.87 -5.69 -4.51
C ALA A 134 5.13 -4.92 -4.95
N LEU A 135 5.02 -3.59 -5.13
CA LEU A 135 6.06 -2.71 -5.67
C LEU A 135 7.43 -2.88 -4.99
N PRO A 136 7.54 -2.94 -3.64
CA PRO A 136 8.84 -3.03 -2.96
C PRO A 136 9.63 -4.27 -3.35
N THR A 137 8.94 -5.40 -3.48
CA THR A 137 9.56 -6.66 -3.89
C THR A 137 9.83 -6.70 -5.39
N ARG A 138 8.93 -6.14 -6.22
CA ARG A 138 9.09 -6.05 -7.67
C ARG A 138 10.31 -5.19 -8.04
N ASP A 139 10.47 -4.06 -7.36
CA ASP A 139 11.59 -3.13 -7.53
C ASP A 139 12.91 -3.78 -7.11
N ALA A 140 12.92 -4.40 -5.94
CA ALA A 140 14.09 -5.09 -5.41
C ALA A 140 14.64 -6.14 -6.37
N ARG A 141 13.77 -6.98 -6.95
CA ARG A 141 14.18 -8.02 -7.91
C ARG A 141 14.79 -7.46 -9.20
N ARG A 142 14.49 -6.19 -9.52
CA ARG A 142 15.07 -5.45 -10.65
C ARG A 142 16.25 -4.55 -10.23
N GLY A 143 16.73 -4.70 -9.00
CA GLY A 143 17.85 -3.94 -8.46
C GLY A 143 17.54 -2.50 -8.04
N ARG A 144 16.25 -2.11 -8.01
CA ARG A 144 15.82 -0.80 -7.51
C ARG A 144 15.55 -0.89 -6.00
N VAL A 145 16.36 -0.20 -5.20
CA VAL A 145 16.28 -0.20 -3.74
C VAL A 145 16.07 1.20 -3.16
N TYR A 146 15.43 1.26 -2.00
CA TYR A 146 15.08 2.53 -1.33
C TYR A 146 16.18 2.97 -0.36
N GLN A 147 16.54 4.25 -0.37
CA GLN A 147 17.43 4.87 0.60
C GLN A 147 16.76 6.14 1.14
N GLN A 148 16.70 6.29 2.46
CA GLN A 148 16.19 7.51 3.10
C GLN A 148 17.37 8.44 3.36
N VAL A 149 17.34 9.64 2.81
CA VAL A 149 18.45 10.61 2.92
C VAL A 149 18.15 11.74 3.92
N SER A 150 16.90 11.93 4.29
CA SER A 150 16.45 12.85 5.35
C SER A 150 15.13 12.33 5.96
N PRO A 151 14.61 12.91 7.05
CA PRO A 151 13.32 12.51 7.61
C PRO A 151 12.18 12.62 6.59
N PRO A 152 11.23 11.66 6.56
CA PRO A 152 10.12 11.69 5.62
C PRO A 152 9.17 12.84 5.91
N VAL A 153 8.77 13.57 4.87
CA VAL A 153 7.80 14.66 4.94
C VAL A 153 6.78 14.50 3.83
N ALA A 154 5.50 14.56 4.18
CA ALA A 154 4.40 14.48 3.21
C ALA A 154 4.47 15.64 2.21
N GLY A 155 4.19 15.36 0.94
CA GLY A 155 4.30 16.30 -0.17
C GLY A 155 5.74 16.59 -0.62
N GLN A 156 6.76 16.09 0.08
CA GLN A 156 8.17 16.23 -0.29
C GLN A 156 8.73 14.92 -0.86
N ARG A 157 9.71 15.02 -1.76
CA ARG A 157 10.25 13.87 -2.51
C ARG A 157 11.74 13.66 -2.29
N ASP A 158 12.45 14.69 -1.81
CA ASP A 158 13.90 14.74 -1.66
C ASP A 158 14.43 13.88 -0.51
N TRP A 159 13.57 13.51 0.46
CA TRP A 159 13.92 12.58 1.53
C TRP A 159 14.15 11.14 1.07
N LEU A 160 13.64 10.77 -0.12
CA LEU A 160 13.76 9.43 -0.69
C LEU A 160 14.73 9.46 -1.87
N ARG A 161 15.73 8.58 -1.83
CA ARG A 161 16.58 8.27 -2.98
C ARG A 161 16.33 6.86 -3.47
N MET A 162 16.17 6.75 -4.79
CA MET A 162 16.12 5.49 -5.51
C MET A 162 17.52 5.10 -5.96
N LEU A 163 18.02 3.94 -5.51
CA LEU A 163 19.29 3.40 -5.98
C LEU A 163 19.04 2.26 -6.96
N PHE A 164 19.77 2.24 -8.08
CA PHE A 164 19.74 1.15 -9.05
C PHE A 164 21.04 0.36 -8.94
N LEU A 165 21.07 -0.69 -8.13
CA LEU A 165 22.31 -1.45 -7.83
C LEU A 165 22.91 -2.15 -9.07
N THR A 166 22.18 -2.13 -10.18
CA THR A 166 22.64 -2.56 -11.51
C THR A 166 23.62 -1.59 -12.15
N ASP A 167 23.70 -0.34 -11.69
CA ASP A 167 24.55 0.69 -12.26
C ASP A 167 26.04 0.44 -11.96
N GLU A 168 26.91 0.74 -12.93
CA GLU A 168 28.36 0.51 -12.84
C GLU A 168 29.03 1.32 -11.72
N ARG A 169 28.43 2.44 -11.30
CA ARG A 169 28.96 3.26 -10.18
C ARG A 169 29.09 2.48 -8.88
N TYR A 170 28.35 1.39 -8.73
CA TYR A 170 28.37 0.56 -7.53
C TYR A 170 29.47 -0.50 -7.53
N ILE A 171 30.19 -0.77 -8.64
CA ILE A 171 31.15 -1.88 -8.75
C ILE A 171 32.16 -1.95 -7.58
N ARG A 172 32.63 -0.79 -7.09
CA ARG A 172 33.60 -0.70 -5.99
C ARG A 172 33.05 0.00 -4.74
N ASP A 173 31.73 0.11 -4.65
CA ASP A 173 31.09 0.83 -3.56
C ASP A 173 31.06 -0.04 -2.29
N THR A 174 31.80 0.39 -1.27
CA THR A 174 31.95 -0.31 0.01
C THR A 174 30.90 0.06 1.05
N ALA A 175 30.04 1.04 0.76
CA ALA A 175 28.98 1.43 1.69
C ALA A 175 27.78 0.47 1.62
N PRO A 176 26.98 0.34 2.69
CA PRO A 176 25.72 -0.40 2.67
C PRO A 176 24.66 0.34 1.83
N ILE A 177 23.47 -0.25 1.62
CA ILE A 177 22.38 0.49 0.96
C ILE A 177 21.95 1.70 1.81
N GLN A 178 21.88 1.51 3.12
CA GLN A 178 21.50 2.53 4.08
C GLN A 178 22.29 2.32 5.38
N ASP A 179 22.96 3.37 5.86
CA ASP A 179 23.90 3.28 6.99
C ASP A 179 23.20 2.95 8.32
N ASP A 180 21.98 3.45 8.52
CA ASP A 180 21.19 3.27 9.74
C ASP A 180 20.27 2.04 9.71
N CYS A 181 20.38 1.18 8.68
CA CYS A 181 19.49 0.06 8.47
C CYS A 181 20.01 -1.23 9.12
N ASP A 182 19.17 -1.79 10.00
CA ASP A 182 19.45 -3.02 10.73
C ASP A 182 19.11 -4.31 9.95
N CYS A 183 18.77 -4.19 8.66
CA CYS A 183 18.46 -5.38 7.86
C CYS A 183 19.71 -6.24 7.63
N PRO A 184 19.56 -7.57 7.43
CA PRO A 184 20.70 -8.45 7.12
C PRO A 184 21.51 -8.01 5.89
N THR A 185 20.89 -7.31 4.95
CA THR A 185 21.55 -6.79 3.75
C THR A 185 22.51 -5.66 4.10
N CYS A 186 22.04 -4.61 4.76
CA CYS A 186 22.85 -3.43 5.10
C CYS A 186 23.94 -3.73 6.14
N THR A 187 23.68 -4.66 7.06
CA THR A 187 24.65 -5.00 8.13
C THR A 187 25.82 -5.88 7.67
N ARG A 188 25.74 -6.49 6.47
CA ARG A 188 26.71 -7.52 6.04
C ARG A 188 27.26 -7.32 4.64
N TYR A 189 26.51 -6.66 3.74
CA TYR A 189 26.82 -6.66 2.33
C TYR A 189 26.90 -5.22 1.78
N PRO A 190 28.08 -4.81 1.28
CA PRO A 190 28.22 -3.51 0.64
C PRO A 190 27.55 -3.50 -0.75
N ARG A 191 27.20 -2.31 -1.25
CA ARG A 191 26.52 -2.12 -2.54
C ARG A 191 27.30 -2.75 -3.71
N GLY A 192 28.63 -2.72 -3.68
CA GLY A 192 29.46 -3.38 -4.69
C GLY A 192 29.41 -4.89 -4.69
N TYR A 193 29.23 -5.52 -3.51
CA TYR A 193 28.98 -6.96 -3.46
C TYR A 193 27.61 -7.31 -4.05
N LEU A 194 26.59 -6.49 -3.78
CA LEU A 194 25.27 -6.67 -4.39
C LEU A 194 25.33 -6.50 -5.92
N HIS A 195 26.06 -5.51 -6.42
CA HIS A 195 26.30 -5.34 -7.85
C HIS A 195 27.01 -6.56 -8.45
N HIS A 196 28.02 -7.11 -7.77
CA HIS A 196 28.70 -8.33 -8.19
C HIS A 196 27.72 -9.51 -8.30
N LEU A 197 26.87 -9.75 -7.29
CA LEU A 197 25.85 -10.80 -7.34
C LEU A 197 24.88 -10.61 -8.52
N TYR A 198 24.47 -9.38 -8.80
CA TYR A 198 23.65 -9.08 -9.97
C TYR A 198 24.38 -9.45 -11.28
N ARG A 199 25.64 -9.04 -11.44
CA ARG A 199 26.45 -9.36 -12.63
C ARG A 199 26.71 -10.85 -12.80
N ALA A 200 26.71 -11.61 -11.71
CA ALA A 200 26.86 -13.06 -11.70
C ALA A 200 25.53 -13.82 -11.92
N ASP A 201 24.41 -13.12 -12.10
CA ASP A 201 23.05 -13.69 -12.20
C ASP A 201 22.66 -14.58 -10.99
N GLU A 202 23.14 -14.18 -9.81
CA GLU A 202 22.90 -14.93 -8.56
C GLU A 202 21.53 -14.56 -7.95
N PRO A 203 20.61 -15.52 -7.72
CA PRO A 203 19.31 -15.25 -7.10
C PRO A 203 19.39 -14.61 -5.71
N THR A 204 20.52 -14.78 -5.03
CA THR A 204 20.82 -14.14 -3.73
C THR A 204 20.72 -12.61 -3.82
N PHE A 205 21.07 -12.00 -4.96
CA PHE A 205 20.89 -10.57 -5.19
C PHE A 205 19.43 -10.15 -4.95
N GLN A 206 18.49 -10.83 -5.61
CA GLN A 206 17.06 -10.54 -5.54
C GLN A 206 16.54 -10.70 -4.10
N ARG A 207 17.00 -11.75 -3.40
CA ARG A 207 16.64 -12.00 -1.99
C ARG A 207 17.11 -10.86 -1.08
N LEU A 208 18.38 -10.47 -1.17
CA LEU A 208 18.97 -9.43 -0.33
C LEU A 208 18.33 -8.05 -0.57
N CYS A 209 18.11 -7.68 -1.84
CA CYS A 209 17.41 -6.45 -2.19
C CYS A 209 15.96 -6.45 -1.66
N THR A 210 15.29 -7.61 -1.71
CA THR A 210 13.90 -7.74 -1.22
C THR A 210 13.83 -7.58 0.30
N LEU A 211 14.75 -8.22 1.04
CA LEU A 211 14.87 -8.06 2.48
C LEU A 211 15.07 -6.59 2.86
N HIS A 212 15.93 -5.88 2.13
CA HIS A 212 16.15 -4.46 2.35
C HIS A 212 14.89 -3.62 2.11
N ASN A 213 14.25 -3.74 0.94
CA ASN A 213 13.07 -2.92 0.61
C ASN A 213 11.88 -3.18 1.56
N LEU A 214 11.66 -4.44 1.96
CA LEU A 214 10.64 -4.75 2.96
C LEU A 214 11.00 -4.15 4.32
N ARG A 215 12.25 -4.28 4.77
CA ARG A 215 12.68 -3.68 6.04
C ARG A 215 12.54 -2.16 6.01
N PHE A 216 12.93 -1.53 4.91
CA PHE A 216 12.77 -0.09 4.68
C PHE A 216 11.32 0.35 4.92
N LEU A 217 10.34 -0.29 4.26
CA LEU A 217 8.94 0.07 4.46
C LEU A 217 8.41 -0.23 5.87
N THR A 218 8.85 -1.33 6.50
CA THR A 218 8.43 -1.62 7.89
C THR A 218 8.99 -0.58 8.87
N ARG A 219 10.22 -0.08 8.66
CA ARG A 219 10.80 1.00 9.47
C ARG A 219 10.06 2.32 9.22
N LEU A 220 9.78 2.63 7.95
CA LEU A 220 9.05 3.84 7.56
C LEU A 220 7.64 3.86 8.18
N THR A 221 6.86 2.79 8.01
CA THR A 221 5.52 2.68 8.60
C THR A 221 5.53 2.70 10.12
N ALA A 222 6.58 2.17 10.77
CA ALA A 222 6.73 2.27 12.23
C ALA A 222 7.03 3.71 12.69
N ALA A 223 7.78 4.50 11.91
CA ALA A 223 8.11 5.88 12.23
C ALA A 223 6.96 6.87 11.97
N LEU A 224 5.95 6.47 11.18
CA LEU A 224 4.77 7.28 10.86
C LEU A 224 3.58 7.04 11.81
N ARG A 225 3.71 6.10 12.76
CA ARG A 225 2.71 5.81 13.79
C ARG A 225 2.96 6.63 15.04
#